data_AF-A0A3C1DL23-F1
#
_entry.id   AF-A0A3C1DL23-F1
#
_cell.length_a   1.000
_cell.length_b   1.000
_cell.length_c   1.000
_cell.angle_alpha   90.00
_cell.angle_beta   90.00
_cell.angle_gamma   90.00
#
_symmetry.space_group_name_H-M   'P 1'
#
loop_
_entity.id
_entity.type
_entity.pdbx_description
1 polymer ?
#
loop_
_entity_poly.entity_id
_entity_poly.type
_entity_poly.pdbx_seq_one_letter_code
_entity_poly.pdbx_strand_id
1 'polypeptide(L)'
;MVEPLVLAQVARHVGLPLGPMKLPFGDASRVEVDGGAADFSIFVEVFAHQGSLRGGQVHKVARDALKLITLRRFHADARLILAFADSGAVTGVLGDAWLAEALRLWGVEVFVADLDDETRALLVSAQRRQYR
;
A
#
# COMPACT_ATOMS: atom_id res chain seq x y z
N MET A 1 -1.06 0.55 16.12
CA MET A 1 -0.89 -0.06 14.78
C MET A 1 -1.07 1.05 13.76
N VAL A 2 -0.18 1.16 12.77
CA VAL A 2 -0.16 2.34 11.87
C VAL A 2 -0.85 2.10 10.54
N GLU A 3 -0.93 0.84 10.08
CA GLU A 3 -1.67 0.50 8.85
C GLU A 3 -3.11 1.03 8.88
N PRO A 4 -3.89 0.92 9.98
CA PRO A 4 -5.23 1.51 10.05
C PRO A 4 -5.24 3.04 9.96
N LEU A 5 -4.20 3.73 10.46
CA LEU A 5 -4.11 5.19 10.40
C LEU A 5 -3.83 5.66 8.96
N VAL A 6 -2.90 4.99 8.27
CA VAL A 6 -2.61 5.25 6.86
C VAL A 6 -3.83 4.96 6.01
N LEU A 7 -4.49 3.82 6.21
CA LEU A 7 -5.70 3.47 5.48
C LEU A 7 -6.83 4.47 5.70
N ALA A 8 -7.00 4.97 6.93
CA ALA A 8 -7.98 6.02 7.22
C ALA A 8 -7.68 7.33 6.48
N GLN A 9 -6.41 7.65 6.23
CA GLN A 9 -6.05 8.80 5.40
C GLN A 9 -6.40 8.56 3.93
N VAL A 10 -6.10 7.36 3.41
CA VAL A 10 -6.46 6.98 2.04
C VAL A 10 -7.99 7.05 1.86
N ALA A 11 -8.76 6.52 2.80
CA ALA A 11 -10.22 6.56 2.79
C ALA A 11 -10.76 8.00 2.70
N ARG A 12 -10.18 8.93 3.47
CA ARG A 12 -10.52 10.36 3.38
C ARG A 12 -10.14 10.96 2.03
N HIS A 13 -8.97 10.62 1.50
CA HIS A 13 -8.49 11.12 0.21
C HIS A 13 -9.38 10.67 -0.95
N VAL A 14 -9.83 9.42 -0.95
CA VAL A 14 -10.66 8.86 -2.03
C VAL A 14 -12.16 9.07 -1.83
N GLY A 15 -12.59 9.52 -0.64
CA GLY A 15 -13.99 9.80 -0.32
C GLY A 15 -14.87 8.56 -0.13
N LEU A 16 -14.28 7.39 0.10
CA LEU A 16 -14.99 6.12 0.31
C LEU A 16 -14.51 5.41 1.58
N PRO A 17 -15.41 4.74 2.32
CA PRO A 17 -15.00 3.84 3.39
C PRO A 17 -14.14 2.71 2.84
N LEU A 18 -12.98 2.50 3.47
CA LEU A 18 -12.08 1.39 3.15
C LEU A 18 -11.89 0.53 4.38
N GLY A 19 -11.86 -0.79 4.18
CA GLY A 19 -11.53 -1.73 5.24
C GLY A 19 -10.81 -2.97 4.71
N PRO A 20 -10.21 -3.78 5.58
CA PRO A 20 -9.55 -5.02 5.18
C PRO A 20 -10.52 -5.91 4.40
N MET A 21 -10.05 -6.50 3.32
CA MET A 21 -10.89 -7.29 2.44
C MET A 21 -10.20 -8.58 2.03
N LYS A 22 -10.95 -9.68 2.03
CA LYS A 22 -10.50 -10.98 1.55
C LYS A 22 -11.34 -11.37 0.35
N LEU A 23 -10.70 -11.52 -0.80
CA LEU A 23 -11.34 -11.88 -2.06
C LEU A 23 -10.99 -13.34 -2.42
N PRO A 24 -11.94 -14.10 -2.98
CA PRO A 24 -11.61 -15.38 -3.60
C PRO A 24 -10.66 -15.18 -4.78
N PHE A 25 -9.70 -16.09 -4.95
CA PHE A 25 -8.77 -16.12 -6.06
C PHE A 25 -8.71 -17.55 -6.61
N GLY A 26 -9.29 -17.77 -7.79
CA GLY A 26 -9.56 -19.12 -8.29
C GLY A 26 -10.44 -19.93 -7.33
N ASP A 27 -10.34 -21.26 -7.42
CA ASP A 27 -11.27 -22.15 -6.72
C ASP A 27 -10.92 -22.40 -5.25
N ALA A 28 -9.64 -22.31 -4.89
CA ALA A 28 -9.14 -22.74 -3.58
C ALA A 28 -8.25 -21.72 -2.86
N SER A 29 -8.01 -20.54 -3.45
CA SER A 29 -7.13 -19.54 -2.84
C SER A 29 -7.83 -18.21 -2.61
N ARG A 30 -7.17 -17.33 -1.87
CA ARG A 30 -7.70 -16.02 -1.50
C ARG A 30 -6.59 -14.98 -1.57
N VAL A 31 -6.97 -13.77 -1.91
CA VAL A 31 -6.12 -12.58 -1.82
C VAL A 31 -6.68 -11.68 -0.74
N GLU A 32 -5.82 -11.25 0.16
CA GLU A 32 -6.18 -10.27 1.20
C GLU A 32 -5.56 -8.93 0.84
N VAL A 33 -6.34 -7.86 0.92
CA VAL A 33 -5.85 -6.48 0.79
C VAL A 33 -6.04 -5.74 2.09
N ASP A 34 -5.12 -4.82 2.38
CA ASP A 34 -5.17 -4.01 3.59
C ASP A 34 -6.39 -3.08 3.59
N GLY A 35 -6.80 -2.63 2.41
CA GLY A 35 -8.00 -1.83 2.20
C GLY A 35 -8.73 -2.15 0.90
N GLY A 36 -10.05 -2.21 0.96
CA GLY A 36 -10.92 -2.26 -0.21
C GLY A 36 -12.23 -1.51 0.04
N ALA A 37 -12.76 -0.87 -1.02
CA ALA A 37 -14.11 -0.31 -1.01
C ALA A 37 -15.14 -1.43 -1.21
N ALA A 38 -16.29 -1.37 -0.54
CA ALA A 38 -17.29 -2.45 -0.55
C ALA A 38 -17.84 -2.77 -1.96
N ASP A 39 -17.78 -1.82 -2.88
CA ASP A 39 -18.18 -1.95 -4.28
C ASP A 39 -17.03 -2.43 -5.20
N PHE A 40 -15.87 -2.77 -4.63
CA PHE A 40 -14.65 -3.19 -5.32
C PHE A 40 -14.07 -2.14 -6.29
N SER A 41 -14.43 -0.87 -6.13
CA SER A 41 -13.91 0.23 -6.95
C SER A 41 -12.48 0.66 -6.59
N ILE A 42 -12.00 0.29 -5.39
CA ILE A 42 -10.68 0.67 -4.87
C ILE A 42 -10.05 -0.51 -4.13
N PHE A 43 -8.77 -0.77 -4.39
CA PHE A 43 -7.93 -1.68 -3.61
C PHE A 43 -6.64 -0.98 -3.15
N VAL A 44 -6.24 -1.26 -1.91
CA VAL A 44 -5.13 -0.58 -1.23
C VAL A 44 -4.24 -1.60 -0.53
N GLU A 45 -2.93 -1.46 -0.73
CA GLU A 45 -1.89 -2.10 0.09
C GLU A 45 -1.12 -1.03 0.86
N VAL A 46 -0.87 -1.25 2.14
CA VAL A 46 -0.21 -0.30 3.03
C VAL A 46 1.22 -0.76 3.33
N PHE A 47 2.17 0.12 3.02
CA PHE A 47 3.57 -0.03 3.37
C PHE A 47 3.93 0.88 4.56
N ALA A 48 3.87 0.30 5.76
CA ALA A 48 4.06 1.04 7.02
C ALA A 48 5.53 1.23 7.47
N HIS A 49 6.52 0.90 6.63
CA HIS A 49 7.93 1.02 6.99
C HIS A 49 8.42 2.48 6.92
N GLN A 50 9.30 2.86 7.83
CA GLN A 50 9.97 4.17 7.84
C GLN A 50 11.41 4.05 7.30
N GLY A 51 11.83 5.06 6.53
CA GLY A 51 13.12 5.15 5.88
C GLY A 51 13.15 4.59 4.46
N SER A 52 14.27 4.79 3.77
CA SER A 52 14.45 4.36 2.38
C SER A 52 14.29 2.85 2.21
N LEU A 53 13.67 2.44 1.10
CA LEU A 53 13.54 1.04 0.72
C LEU A 53 14.94 0.41 0.54
N ARG A 54 15.19 -0.70 1.24
CA ARG A 54 16.44 -1.48 1.11
C ARG A 54 16.14 -2.97 1.02
N GLY A 55 16.89 -3.66 0.17
CA GLY A 55 16.84 -5.12 0.03
C GLY A 55 15.42 -5.66 -0.13
N GLY A 56 15.01 -6.55 0.77
CA GLY A 56 13.70 -7.21 0.76
C GLY A 56 12.48 -6.28 0.75
N GLN A 57 12.62 -5.01 1.15
CA GLN A 57 11.50 -4.06 1.13
C GLN A 57 11.04 -3.71 -0.29
N VAL A 58 11.96 -3.66 -1.25
CA VAL A 58 11.61 -3.46 -2.67
C VAL A 58 10.80 -4.65 -3.19
N HIS A 59 11.18 -5.86 -2.80
CA HIS A 59 10.44 -7.07 -3.17
C HIS A 59 9.05 -7.11 -2.54
N LYS A 60 8.89 -6.61 -1.31
CA LYS A 60 7.57 -6.48 -0.68
C LYS A 60 6.67 -5.55 -1.51
N VAL A 61 7.15 -4.35 -1.82
CA VAL A 61 6.37 -3.39 -2.63
C VAL A 61 6.00 -3.98 -4.00
N ALA A 62 6.94 -4.64 -4.67
CA ALA A 62 6.68 -5.28 -5.96
C ALA A 62 5.64 -6.42 -5.86
N ARG A 63 5.66 -7.21 -4.77
CA ARG A 63 4.67 -8.26 -4.51
C ARG A 63 3.29 -7.67 -4.24
N ASP A 64 3.23 -6.61 -3.47
CA ASP A 64 1.98 -5.94 -3.12
C ASP A 64 1.38 -5.25 -4.38
N ALA A 65 2.23 -4.68 -5.24
CA ALA A 65 1.83 -4.21 -6.57
C ALA A 65 1.28 -5.35 -7.45
N LEU A 66 1.96 -6.50 -7.49
CA LEU A 66 1.51 -7.67 -8.25
C LEU A 66 0.12 -8.14 -7.81
N LYS A 67 -0.16 -8.14 -6.51
CA LYS A 67 -1.51 -8.42 -5.97
C LYS A 67 -2.54 -7.46 -6.56
N LEU A 68 -2.31 -6.15 -6.45
CA LEU A 68 -3.24 -5.12 -6.91
C LEU A 68 -3.53 -5.22 -8.41
N ILE A 69 -2.51 -5.32 -9.26
CA ILE A 69 -2.70 -5.41 -10.72
C ILE A 69 -3.42 -6.70 -11.12
N THR A 70 -3.23 -7.77 -10.36
CA THR A 70 -3.94 -9.04 -10.57
C THR A 70 -5.42 -8.88 -10.23
N LEU A 71 -5.76 -8.21 -9.12
CA LEU A 71 -7.17 -7.93 -8.77
C LEU A 71 -7.88 -7.09 -9.83
N ARG A 72 -7.19 -6.13 -10.46
CA ARG A 72 -7.76 -5.36 -11.57
C ARG A 72 -8.14 -6.22 -12.79
N ARG A 73 -7.59 -7.43 -12.93
CA ARG A 73 -8.03 -8.37 -13.99
C ARG A 73 -9.45 -8.89 -13.76
N PHE A 74 -9.93 -8.86 -12.52
CA PHE A 74 -11.30 -9.24 -12.14
C PHE A 74 -12.21 -8.02 -11.91
N HIS A 75 -11.62 -6.88 -11.58
CA HIS A 75 -12.29 -5.60 -11.35
C HIS A 75 -11.66 -4.52 -12.24
N ALA A 76 -12.05 -4.49 -13.52
CA ALA A 76 -11.35 -3.74 -14.57
C ALA A 76 -11.18 -2.24 -14.25
N ASP A 77 -12.17 -1.65 -13.61
CA ASP A 77 -12.22 -0.21 -13.30
C ASP A 77 -11.68 0.13 -11.90
N ALA A 78 -11.16 -0.87 -11.17
CA ALA A 78 -10.66 -0.64 -9.82
C ALA A 78 -9.42 0.26 -9.82
N ARG A 79 -9.46 1.30 -8.99
CA ARG A 79 -8.29 2.11 -8.63
C ARG A 79 -7.38 1.31 -7.71
N LEU A 80 -6.09 1.35 -7.99
CA LEU A 80 -5.07 0.58 -7.28
C LEU A 80 -4.16 1.55 -6.53
N ILE A 81 -4.04 1.41 -5.21
CA ILE A 81 -3.28 2.35 -4.39
C ILE A 81 -2.24 1.61 -3.55
N LEU A 82 -0.97 2.01 -3.68
CA LEU A 82 0.09 1.69 -2.73
C LEU A 82 0.27 2.87 -1.78
N ALA A 83 -0.08 2.67 -0.51
CA ALA A 83 -0.06 3.71 0.51
C ALA A 83 1.16 3.59 1.41
N PHE A 84 1.98 4.63 1.50
CA PHE A 84 3.22 4.66 2.28
C PHE A 84 3.03 5.49 3.54
N ALA A 85 3.55 4.99 4.66
CA ALA A 85 3.58 5.74 5.92
C ALA A 85 4.72 6.76 6.02
N ASP A 86 5.65 6.78 5.06
CA ASP A 86 6.83 7.65 5.08
C ASP A 86 7.17 8.18 3.68
N SER A 87 7.35 9.49 3.56
CA SER A 87 7.89 10.13 2.35
C SER A 87 9.33 9.66 2.06
N GLY A 88 10.10 9.28 3.08
CA GLY A 88 11.46 8.73 2.92
C GLY A 88 11.51 7.36 2.22
N ALA A 89 10.44 6.56 2.32
CA ALA A 89 10.31 5.29 1.60
C ALA A 89 9.98 5.50 0.11
N VAL A 90 9.41 6.66 -0.21
CA VAL A 90 8.77 6.94 -1.49
C VAL A 90 9.78 7.33 -2.56
N THR A 91 10.92 7.92 -2.18
CA THR A 91 11.99 8.30 -3.13
C THR A 91 12.54 7.11 -3.94
N GLY A 92 12.50 5.88 -3.38
CA GLY A 92 12.89 4.65 -4.10
C GLY A 92 11.85 4.12 -5.10
N VAL A 93 10.61 4.62 -5.05
CA VAL A 93 9.46 4.18 -5.87
C VAL A 93 8.84 5.30 -6.72
N LEU A 94 9.25 6.56 -6.52
CA LEU A 94 8.84 7.69 -7.36
C LEU A 94 9.93 8.20 -8.32
N GLY A 95 11.16 7.70 -8.23
CA GLY A 95 12.27 8.09 -9.13
C GLY A 95 12.22 7.45 -10.52
N ASP A 96 13.35 7.43 -11.22
CA ASP A 96 13.51 6.81 -12.56
C ASP A 96 13.85 5.32 -12.51
N ALA A 97 13.52 4.66 -11.40
CA ALA A 97 13.76 3.23 -11.22
C ALA A 97 12.72 2.40 -11.99
N TRP A 98 13.14 1.22 -12.48
CA TRP A 98 12.26 0.27 -13.18
C TRP A 98 10.92 0.04 -12.48
N LEU A 99 10.91 -0.08 -11.14
CA LEU A 99 9.68 -0.31 -10.38
C LEU A 99 8.73 0.89 -10.43
N ALA A 100 9.26 2.12 -10.35
CA ALA A 100 8.46 3.33 -10.46
C ALA A 100 7.77 3.40 -11.82
N GLU A 101 8.50 3.09 -12.89
CA GLU A 101 7.95 3.05 -14.24
C GLU A 101 6.90 1.94 -14.39
N ALA A 102 7.14 0.76 -13.81
CA ALA A 102 6.15 -0.30 -13.80
C ALA A 102 4.86 0.11 -13.07
N LEU A 103 4.96 0.75 -11.89
CA LEU A 103 3.78 1.24 -11.16
C LEU A 103 2.97 2.24 -12.00
N ARG A 104 3.63 3.17 -12.69
CA ARG A 104 2.97 4.12 -13.61
C ARG A 104 2.31 3.40 -14.78
N LEU A 105 3.03 2.51 -15.46
CA LEU A 105 2.52 1.74 -16.61
C LEU A 105 1.25 0.95 -16.24
N TRP A 106 1.24 0.35 -15.05
CA TRP A 106 0.10 -0.40 -14.56
C TRP A 106 -0.97 0.47 -13.90
N GLY A 107 -0.80 1.79 -13.80
CA GLY A 107 -1.77 2.70 -13.19
C GLY A 107 -1.97 2.43 -11.69
N VAL A 108 -0.90 2.08 -10.98
CA VAL A 108 -0.90 1.98 -9.52
C VAL A 108 -0.56 3.34 -8.93
N GLU A 109 -1.52 3.93 -8.24
CA GLU A 109 -1.40 5.20 -7.55
C GLU A 109 -0.48 5.04 -6.32
N VAL A 110 0.46 5.97 -6.13
CA VAL A 110 1.28 6.04 -4.93
C VAL A 110 0.71 7.12 -4.03
N PHE A 111 0.28 6.73 -2.83
CA PHE A 111 -0.21 7.64 -1.81
C PHE A 111 0.79 7.72 -0.66
N VAL A 112 1.07 8.92 -0.16
CA VAL A 112 1.94 9.11 1.02
C VAL A 112 1.10 9.72 2.12
N ALA A 113 0.97 9.03 3.23
CA ALA A 113 0.25 9.53 4.38
C ALA A 113 0.99 10.71 5.00
N ASP A 114 0.23 11.77 5.30
CA ASP A 114 0.68 12.91 6.09
C ASP A 114 0.53 12.56 7.57
N LEU A 115 1.52 11.86 8.10
CA LEU A 115 1.56 11.45 9.50
C LEU A 115 2.26 12.53 10.33
N ASP A 116 1.61 12.95 11.41
CA ASP A 116 2.22 13.85 12.40
C ASP A 116 3.46 13.24 13.06
N ASP A 117 4.27 14.10 13.68
CA ASP A 117 5.55 13.72 14.29
C ASP A 117 5.37 12.68 15.41
N GLU A 118 4.25 12.72 16.13
CA GLU A 118 3.93 11.76 17.18
C GLU A 118 3.68 10.35 16.60
N THR A 119 2.86 10.24 15.56
CA THR A 119 2.58 8.98 14.86
C THR A 119 3.86 8.43 14.21
N ARG A 120 4.68 9.31 13.64
CA ARG A 120 5.99 8.96 13.08
C ARG A 120 6.96 8.45 14.15
N ALA A 121 6.99 9.07 15.33
CA ALA A 121 7.82 8.60 16.45
C ALA A 121 7.37 7.22 16.96
N LEU A 122 6.05 6.99 17.06
CA LEU A 122 5.47 5.69 17.42
C LEU A 122 5.90 4.61 16.42
N LEU A 123 5.87 4.90 15.12
CA LEU A 123 6.35 4.01 14.06
C LEU A 123 7.81 3.62 14.21
N VAL A 124 8.70 4.60 14.37
CA VAL A 124 10.13 4.36 14.55
C VAL A 124 10.38 3.50 15.79
N SER A 125 9.64 3.75 16.88
CA SER A 125 9.73 2.94 18.10
C SER A 125 9.27 1.49 17.91
N ALA A 126 8.23 1.25 17.10
CA ALA A 126 7.69 -0.07 16.82
C ALA A 126 8.63 -0.86 15.91
N GLN A 127 9.19 -0.21 14.89
CA GLN A 127 10.16 -0.82 13.98
C GLN A 127 11.42 -1.27 14.73
N ARG A 128 11.97 -0.46 15.64
CA ARG A 128 13.14 -0.85 16.47
C ARG A 128 12.89 -2.08 17.35
N ARG A 129 11.65 -2.34 17.75
CA ARG A 129 11.28 -3.52 18.55
C ARG A 129 11.18 -4.80 17.71
N GLN A 130 10.85 -4.69 16.42
CA GLN A 130 10.78 -5.84 15.50
C GLN A 130 12.15 -6.33 15.01
N TYR A 131 13.18 -5.46 15.03
CA TYR A 131 14.54 -5.80 14.65
C TYR A 131 15.44 -6.17 15.85
N ARG A 132 14.86 -6.45 17.02
CA ARG A 132 15.57 -6.86 18.23
C ARG A 132 15.54 -8.38 18.42
#